data_AF-A0A960LM10-F1
#
_entry.id   AF-A0A960LM10-F1
#
_cell.length_a   1.000
_cell.length_b   1.000
_cell.length_c   1.000
_cell.angle_alpha   90.00
_cell.angle_beta   90.00
_cell.angle_gamma   90.00
#
_symmetry.space_group_name_H-M   'P 1'
#
loop_
_entity.id
_entity.type
_entity.pdbx_description
1 polymer ?
#
loop_
_entity_poly.entity_id
_entity_poly.type
_entity_poly.pdbx_seq_one_letter_code
_entity_poly.pdbx_strand_id
1 'polypeptide(L)'
;LELAWFDDQFSAGFEPESGDEFRGIRPYRSGDPVKTVHWPATARAGELMVREWDAPAPRPQRYGLILHTLEKGGRLLRPDRWEMVLRVAAGLITHCRDRGIALRFAEETGISRPLKMPDLKGYSTGLEALALAQRTTLKDGKVLSRTIENFGTACDRVFVLSDVPLRQWRGMVEGSAIDCPVICLDAESVVPIRKKVSLRLAGAESLGGKTPTSLIP
;
A
#
# COMPACT_ATOMS: atom_id res chain seq x y z
N LEU A 1 -14.19 -2.55 21.01
CA LEU A 1 -13.53 -1.57 21.91
C LEU A 1 -12.11 -1.20 21.47
N GLU A 2 -11.56 -1.83 20.41
CA GLU A 2 -10.18 -1.63 19.95
C GLU A 2 -9.99 -0.45 18.96
N LEU A 3 -11.09 0.07 18.40
CA LEU A 3 -11.08 1.13 17.38
C LEU A 3 -10.88 2.56 17.95
N ALA A 4 -11.25 2.80 19.20
CA ALA A 4 -11.22 4.15 19.79
C ALA A 4 -9.80 4.66 20.09
N TRP A 5 -8.83 3.75 20.27
CA TRP A 5 -7.41 4.12 20.49
C TRP A 5 -6.68 4.45 19.18
N PHE A 6 -7.24 4.07 18.03
CA PHE A 6 -6.62 4.24 16.72
C PHE A 6 -6.87 5.66 16.18
N ASP A 7 -8.08 6.20 16.31
CA ASP A 7 -8.38 7.57 15.89
C ASP A 7 -7.58 8.60 16.69
N ASP A 8 -7.48 8.47 18.01
CA ASP A 8 -6.88 9.49 18.87
C ASP A 8 -5.34 9.65 18.69
N GLN A 9 -4.65 8.58 18.28
CA GLN A 9 -3.20 8.60 18.11
C GLN A 9 -2.72 9.13 16.75
N PHE A 10 -3.58 9.08 15.73
CA PHE A 10 -3.31 9.58 14.38
C PHE A 10 -4.02 10.92 14.08
N SER A 11 -4.97 11.33 14.92
CA SER A 11 -5.72 12.60 14.79
C SER A 11 -5.00 13.81 15.40
N ALA A 12 -3.85 13.64 16.07
CA ALA A 12 -3.08 14.74 16.66
C ALA A 12 -2.47 15.64 15.57
N GLY A 13 -3.29 16.54 15.01
CA GLY A 13 -2.91 17.56 14.03
C GLY A 13 -3.87 17.73 12.85
N PHE A 14 -4.94 16.94 12.73
CA PHE A 14 -5.87 17.09 11.61
C PHE A 14 -7.31 17.00 12.10
N GLU A 15 -7.89 18.15 12.43
CA GLU A 15 -9.33 18.30 12.28
C GLU A 15 -9.58 18.28 10.77
N PRO A 16 -10.38 17.34 10.24
CA PRO A 16 -10.89 17.52 8.89
C PRO A 16 -11.72 18.81 8.94
N GLU A 17 -11.20 19.90 8.39
CA GLU A 17 -12.06 20.97 7.91
C GLU A 17 -13.06 20.28 7.01
N SER A 18 -14.27 20.13 7.54
CA SER A 18 -15.36 19.46 6.89
C SER A 18 -15.46 20.04 5.48
N GLY A 19 -15.55 19.19 4.44
CA GLY A 19 -15.88 19.64 3.08
C GLY A 19 -17.28 20.26 2.95
N ASP A 20 -17.83 20.74 4.05
CA ASP A 20 -19.02 21.56 4.22
C ASP A 20 -18.64 23.02 4.53
N GLU A 21 -17.38 23.43 4.41
CA GLU A 21 -17.05 24.86 4.42
C GLU A 21 -17.52 25.52 3.12
N PHE A 22 -18.35 26.55 3.29
CA PHE A 22 -18.93 27.31 2.20
C PHE A 22 -17.84 28.13 1.51
N ARG A 23 -17.50 27.73 0.29
CA ARG A 23 -16.48 28.41 -0.52
C ARG A 23 -17.04 29.65 -1.22
N GLY A 24 -18.28 29.60 -1.67
CA GLY A 24 -18.90 30.72 -2.38
C GLY A 24 -20.16 30.38 -3.16
N ILE A 25 -20.54 31.26 -4.08
CA ILE A 25 -21.71 31.10 -4.96
C ILE A 25 -21.28 31.29 -6.40
N ARG A 26 -21.71 30.40 -7.28
CA ARG A 26 -21.50 30.52 -8.73
C ARG A 26 -22.79 30.27 -9.54
N PRO A 27 -22.81 30.61 -10.84
CA PRO A 27 -23.89 30.20 -11.73
C PRO A 27 -24.02 28.67 -11.82
N TYR A 28 -25.26 28.20 -11.89
CA TYR A 28 -25.63 26.80 -12.09
C TYR A 28 -25.05 26.27 -13.41
N ARG A 29 -24.50 25.07 -13.37
CA ARG A 29 -24.02 24.32 -14.53
C ARG A 29 -24.85 23.05 -14.67
N SER A 30 -25.08 22.63 -15.91
CA SER A 30 -25.81 21.40 -16.17
C SER A 30 -25.13 20.21 -15.46
N GLY A 31 -25.89 19.50 -14.62
CA GLY A 31 -25.39 18.43 -13.76
C GLY A 31 -25.26 18.80 -12.28
N ASP A 32 -25.37 20.08 -11.91
CA ASP A 32 -25.36 20.49 -10.51
C ASP A 32 -26.63 19.96 -9.78
N PRO A 33 -26.50 19.42 -8.56
CA PRO A 33 -27.65 18.95 -7.79
C PRO A 33 -28.56 20.10 -7.38
N VAL A 34 -29.86 19.99 -7.60
CA VAL A 34 -30.84 21.04 -7.25
C VAL A 34 -30.81 21.41 -5.76
N LYS A 35 -30.46 20.47 -4.88
CA LYS A 35 -30.29 20.72 -3.42
C LYS A 35 -29.21 21.75 -3.09
N THR A 36 -28.30 22.03 -4.02
CA THR A 36 -27.20 22.99 -3.83
C THR A 36 -27.57 24.41 -4.27
N VAL A 37 -28.78 24.63 -4.80
CA VAL A 37 -29.26 25.96 -5.25
C VAL A 37 -29.38 26.92 -4.04
N HIS A 38 -28.87 28.13 -4.23
CA HIS A 38 -28.97 29.22 -3.27
C HIS A 38 -30.07 30.19 -3.69
N TRP A 39 -31.31 29.89 -3.31
CA TRP A 39 -32.51 30.65 -3.70
C TRP A 39 -32.40 32.17 -3.51
N PRO A 40 -31.85 32.70 -2.39
CA PRO A 40 -31.69 34.14 -2.25
C PRO A 40 -30.72 34.79 -3.24
N ALA A 41 -29.69 34.06 -3.69
CA ALA A 41 -28.75 34.58 -4.68
C ALA A 41 -29.35 34.46 -6.08
N THR A 42 -30.04 33.35 -6.36
CA THR A 42 -30.83 33.16 -7.59
C THR A 42 -31.82 34.30 -7.82
N ALA A 43 -32.58 34.67 -6.78
CA ALA A 43 -33.57 35.73 -6.87
C ALA A 43 -32.95 37.11 -7.18
N ARG A 44 -31.73 37.39 -6.68
CA ARG A 44 -31.04 38.67 -6.91
C ARG A 44 -30.32 38.71 -8.27
N ALA A 45 -29.75 37.59 -8.71
CA ALA A 45 -28.99 37.51 -9.96
C ALA A 45 -29.89 37.35 -11.20
N GLY A 46 -31.12 36.83 -11.02
CA GLY A 46 -32.03 36.50 -12.14
C GLY A 46 -31.66 35.22 -12.89
N GLU A 47 -30.66 34.49 -12.42
CA GLU A 47 -30.19 33.20 -12.93
C GLU A 47 -29.98 32.21 -11.78
N LEU A 48 -30.03 30.90 -12.05
CA LEU A 48 -29.83 29.88 -11.01
C LEU A 48 -28.41 29.95 -10.44
N MET A 49 -28.32 30.13 -9.13
CA MET A 49 -27.05 30.20 -8.39
C MET A 49 -26.90 28.99 -7.48
N VAL A 50 -25.69 28.43 -7.41
CA VAL A 50 -25.35 27.22 -6.65
C VAL A 50 -24.28 27.53 -5.62
N ARG A 51 -24.41 26.97 -4.41
CA ARG A 51 -23.38 27.02 -3.38
C ARG A 51 -22.21 26.12 -3.78
N GLU A 52 -21.01 26.68 -3.82
CA GLU A 52 -19.78 25.90 -3.87
C GLU A 52 -19.33 25.58 -2.45
N TRP A 53 -19.01 24.31 -2.25
CA TRP A 53 -18.37 23.80 -1.05
C TRP A 53 -16.92 23.49 -1.41
N ASP A 54 -15.99 23.68 -0.48
CA ASP A 54 -14.65 23.17 -0.71
C ASP A 54 -14.67 21.63 -0.77
N ALA A 55 -13.79 21.07 -1.60
CA ALA A 55 -13.63 19.62 -1.63
C ALA A 55 -13.21 19.17 -0.22
N PRO A 56 -13.75 18.06 0.32
CA PRO A 56 -13.30 17.54 1.59
C PRO A 56 -11.77 17.46 1.57
N ALA A 57 -11.12 18.05 2.58
CA ALA A 57 -9.68 18.00 2.68
C ALA A 57 -9.22 16.55 2.53
N PRO A 58 -8.20 16.25 1.70
CA PRO A 58 -7.77 14.89 1.46
C PRO A 58 -7.39 14.25 2.80
N ARG A 59 -8.09 13.16 3.16
CA ARG A 59 -7.82 12.43 4.40
C ARG A 59 -6.34 12.00 4.42
N PRO A 60 -5.67 12.04 5.59
CA PRO A 60 -4.30 11.57 5.69
C PRO A 60 -4.22 10.08 5.31
N GLN A 61 -3.25 9.74 4.45
CA GLN A 61 -3.05 8.36 4.01
C GLN A 61 -2.52 7.50 5.18
N ARG A 62 -3.02 6.28 5.27
CA ARG A 62 -2.69 5.29 6.29
C ARG A 62 -2.31 3.97 5.62
N TYR A 63 -1.07 3.52 5.83
CA TYR A 63 -0.57 2.27 5.26
C TYR A 63 -0.41 1.20 6.33
N GLY A 64 -0.60 -0.04 5.91
CA GLY A 64 -0.22 -1.22 6.66
C GLY A 64 1.03 -1.87 6.09
N LEU A 65 1.93 -2.35 6.94
CA LEU A 65 3.07 -3.18 6.56
C LEU A 65 3.07 -4.45 7.41
N ILE A 66 3.03 -5.60 6.75
CA ILE A 66 3.07 -6.92 7.36
C ILE A 66 4.32 -7.64 6.84
N LEU A 67 5.14 -8.15 7.77
CA LEU A 67 6.24 -9.06 7.45
C LEU A 67 5.87 -10.48 7.88
N HIS A 68 6.05 -11.44 6.98
CA HIS A 68 5.87 -12.85 7.30
C HIS A 68 6.84 -13.75 6.53
N THR A 69 7.11 -14.92 7.08
CA THR A 69 7.93 -15.99 6.53
C THR A 69 7.22 -17.34 6.72
N LEU A 70 6.39 -17.72 5.74
CA LEU A 70 5.66 -18.98 5.77
C LEU A 70 6.50 -20.11 5.14
N GLU A 71 7.30 -20.80 5.93
CA GLU A 71 8.08 -21.94 5.44
C GLU A 71 7.29 -23.25 5.52
N LYS A 72 6.88 -23.77 4.36
CA LYS A 72 6.41 -25.17 4.24
C LYS A 72 7.59 -26.09 3.95
N GLY A 73 8.01 -26.85 4.96
CA GLY A 73 8.77 -28.09 4.75
C GLY A 73 10.27 -27.96 4.46
N GLY A 74 11.05 -27.43 5.41
CA GLY A 74 12.49 -27.72 5.57
C GLY A 74 13.36 -27.33 4.38
N ARG A 75 13.09 -26.17 3.78
CA ARG A 75 13.83 -25.69 2.61
C ARG A 75 15.07 -24.94 3.08
N LEU A 76 16.14 -24.96 2.28
CA LEU A 76 17.37 -24.20 2.59
C LEU A 76 17.04 -22.73 2.88
N LEU A 77 17.44 -22.27 4.07
CA LEU A 77 17.42 -20.87 4.48
C LEU A 77 18.15 -20.04 3.43
N ARG A 78 17.52 -18.96 2.96
CA ARG A 78 18.06 -18.04 1.96
C ARG A 78 18.21 -16.63 2.56
N PRO A 79 19.26 -16.36 3.35
CA PRO A 79 19.46 -15.09 4.06
C PRO A 79 19.27 -13.86 3.17
N ASP A 80 19.76 -13.94 1.94
CA ASP A 80 19.67 -12.93 0.89
C ASP A 80 18.22 -12.45 0.62
N ARG A 81 17.25 -13.36 0.64
CA ARG A 81 15.84 -13.03 0.39
C ARG A 81 15.21 -12.27 1.55
N TRP A 82 15.55 -12.64 2.78
CA TRP A 82 15.07 -11.94 3.97
C TRP A 82 15.68 -10.57 4.10
N GLU A 83 16.99 -10.44 3.87
CA GLU A 83 17.64 -9.13 3.81
C GLU A 83 17.00 -8.23 2.75
N MET A 84 16.66 -8.78 1.58
CA MET A 84 15.94 -8.02 0.55
C MET A 84 14.57 -7.54 1.05
N VAL A 85 13.81 -8.39 1.73
CA VAL A 85 12.51 -8.04 2.31
C VAL A 85 12.63 -6.97 3.39
N LEU A 86 13.59 -7.12 4.32
CA LEU A 86 13.89 -6.12 5.34
C LEU A 86 14.30 -4.79 4.71
N ARG A 87 15.06 -4.82 3.60
CA ARG A 87 15.47 -3.61 2.87
C ARG A 87 14.27 -2.90 2.26
N VAL A 88 13.33 -3.62 1.66
CA VAL A 88 12.08 -3.03 1.14
C VAL A 88 11.23 -2.48 2.26
N ALA A 89 11.11 -3.21 3.37
CA ALA A 89 10.39 -2.77 4.56
C ALA A 89 10.96 -1.44 5.10
N ALA A 90 12.28 -1.35 5.26
CA ALA A 90 12.97 -0.14 5.71
C ALA A 90 12.77 1.02 4.72
N GLY A 91 12.79 0.73 3.41
CA GLY A 91 12.48 1.71 2.37
C GLY A 91 11.04 2.24 2.47
N LEU A 92 10.06 1.36 2.72
CA LEU A 92 8.66 1.76 2.91
C LEU A 92 8.47 2.57 4.21
N ILE A 93 9.10 2.17 5.31
CA ILE A 93 9.09 2.93 6.58
C ILE A 93 9.67 4.33 6.36
N THR A 94 10.79 4.43 5.65
CA THR A 94 11.42 5.73 5.31
C THR A 94 10.55 6.57 4.39
N HIS A 95 9.93 5.95 3.38
CA HIS A 95 8.98 6.63 2.50
C HIS A 95 7.78 7.21 3.26
N CYS A 96 7.22 6.43 4.19
CA CYS A 96 6.11 6.88 5.03
C CYS A 96 6.53 8.03 5.94
N ARG A 97 7.74 7.97 6.52
CA ARG A 97 8.32 9.07 7.32
C ARG A 97 8.43 10.34 6.48
N ASP A 98 9.07 10.28 5.32
CA ASP A 98 9.35 11.46 4.48
C ASP A 98 8.07 12.14 3.98
N ARG A 99 6.96 11.39 3.89
CA ARG A 99 5.66 11.89 3.44
C ARG A 99 4.64 12.11 4.56
N GLY A 100 5.00 11.87 5.82
CA GLY A 100 4.07 11.94 6.95
C GLY A 100 2.88 10.97 6.83
N ILE A 101 3.06 9.83 6.15
CA ILE A 101 2.04 8.80 5.99
C ILE A 101 2.06 7.92 7.24
N ALA A 102 0.92 7.81 7.91
CA ALA A 102 0.77 6.93 9.07
C ALA A 102 1.02 5.48 8.67
N LEU A 103 1.79 4.73 9.48
CA LEU A 103 2.15 3.35 9.18
C LEU A 103 1.80 2.44 10.35
N ARG A 104 1.04 1.39 10.11
CA ARG A 104 0.87 0.28 11.05
C ARG A 104 1.83 -0.83 10.63
N PHE A 105 2.62 -1.34 11.57
CA PHE A 105 3.58 -2.42 11.31
C PHE A 105 3.16 -3.67 12.07
N ALA A 106 3.12 -4.82 11.41
CA ALA A 106 2.93 -6.10 12.08
C ALA A 106 3.98 -7.10 11.63
N GLU A 107 4.43 -7.87 12.60
CA GLU A 107 5.11 -9.12 12.35
C GLU A 107 4.09 -10.27 12.37
N GLU A 108 4.58 -11.43 12.00
CA GLU A 108 3.84 -12.67 11.83
C GLU A 108 2.97 -13.11 13.03
N THR A 109 3.27 -12.66 14.25
CA THR A 109 2.50 -13.00 15.46
C THR A 109 1.10 -12.38 15.50
N GLY A 110 0.76 -11.52 14.54
CA GLY A 110 -0.51 -10.79 14.48
C GLY A 110 -0.57 -9.59 15.42
N ILE A 111 0.48 -9.38 16.24
CA ILE A 111 0.62 -8.20 17.08
C ILE A 111 1.12 -7.05 16.20
N SER A 112 0.19 -6.19 15.80
CA SER A 112 0.50 -4.96 15.09
C SER A 112 0.85 -3.84 16.07
N ARG A 113 1.79 -2.98 15.70
CA ARG A 113 2.13 -1.75 16.39
C ARG A 113 1.92 -0.55 15.48
N PRO A 114 1.28 0.53 15.95
CA PRO A 114 1.22 1.77 15.21
C PRO A 114 2.59 2.46 15.23
N LEU A 115 3.06 2.95 14.09
CA LEU A 115 4.22 3.79 13.95
C LEU A 115 3.74 5.20 13.60
N LYS A 116 3.95 6.14 14.53
CA LYS A 116 3.67 7.55 14.28
C LYS A 116 4.74 8.11 13.35
N MET A 117 4.31 8.66 12.23
CA MET A 117 5.16 9.31 11.24
C MET A 117 4.70 10.77 11.11
N PRO A 118 5.60 11.74 10.88
CA PRO A 118 7.04 11.60 10.62
C PRO A 118 7.92 11.50 11.88
N ASP A 119 7.30 11.33 13.05
CA ASP A 119 7.97 11.31 14.36
C ASP A 119 9.21 10.39 14.40
N LEU A 120 10.29 10.92 14.98
CA LEU A 120 11.59 10.22 15.04
C LEU A 120 11.48 8.94 15.88
N LYS A 121 10.69 8.96 16.97
CA LYS A 121 10.52 7.79 17.83
C LYS A 121 9.77 6.69 17.08
N GLY A 122 8.68 7.01 16.38
CA GLY A 122 8.00 6.05 15.51
C GLY A 122 8.90 5.48 14.41
N TYR A 123 9.74 6.32 13.78
CA TYR A 123 10.73 5.86 12.81
C TYR A 123 11.77 4.91 13.41
N SER A 124 12.38 5.27 14.54
CA SER A 124 13.37 4.43 15.23
C SER A 124 12.77 3.09 15.66
N THR A 125 11.58 3.11 16.27
CA THR A 125 10.85 1.89 16.66
C THR A 125 10.58 0.99 15.46
N GLY A 126 10.25 1.56 14.29
CA GLY A 126 10.09 0.79 13.06
C GLY A 126 11.39 0.12 12.59
N LEU A 127 12.51 0.84 12.63
CA LEU A 127 13.81 0.28 12.23
C LEU A 127 14.36 -0.74 13.24
N GLU A 128 14.19 -0.49 14.54
CA GLU A 128 14.54 -1.44 15.60
C GLU A 128 13.76 -2.75 15.46
N ALA A 129 12.47 -2.65 15.15
CA ALA A 129 11.64 -3.81 14.84
C ALA A 129 12.20 -4.63 13.67
N LEU A 130 12.62 -3.98 12.58
CA LEU A 130 13.25 -4.67 11.45
C LEU A 130 14.60 -5.28 11.81
N ALA A 131 15.39 -4.61 12.64
CA ALA A 131 16.70 -5.10 13.09
C ALA A 131 16.57 -6.34 14.00
N LEU A 132 15.51 -6.40 14.80
CA LEU A 132 15.20 -7.51 15.69
C LEU A 132 14.32 -8.59 15.03
N ALA A 133 13.84 -8.35 13.82
CA ALA A 133 12.93 -9.26 13.13
C ALA A 133 13.63 -10.60 12.84
N GLN A 134 13.16 -11.65 13.54
CA GLN A 134 13.59 -13.01 13.31
C GLN A 134 12.62 -13.73 12.38
N ARG A 135 13.17 -14.63 11.56
CA ARG A 135 12.33 -15.55 10.79
C ARG A 135 11.63 -16.49 11.76
N THR A 136 10.32 -16.38 11.83
CA THR A 136 9.48 -17.34 12.52
C THR A 136 8.80 -18.18 11.46
N THR A 137 8.85 -19.51 11.54
CA THR A 137 8.19 -20.34 10.54
C THR A 137 6.71 -20.46 10.85
N LEU A 138 5.89 -19.81 10.03
CA LEU A 138 4.44 -19.87 10.11
C LEU A 138 3.96 -21.30 9.75
N LYS A 139 3.38 -22.01 10.72
CA LYS A 139 2.87 -23.38 10.51
C LYS A 139 1.58 -23.41 9.67
N ASP A 140 0.80 -22.32 9.69
CA ASP A 140 -0.50 -22.21 9.01
C ASP A 140 -0.72 -20.79 8.45
N GLY A 141 -1.25 -20.72 7.23
CA GLY A 141 -1.60 -19.47 6.54
C GLY A 141 -2.74 -18.68 7.20
N LYS A 142 -3.53 -19.30 8.08
CA LYS A 142 -4.63 -18.62 8.78
C LYS A 142 -4.19 -17.43 9.63
N VAL A 143 -2.97 -17.47 10.16
CA VAL A 143 -2.42 -16.36 10.96
C VAL A 143 -2.22 -15.13 10.08
N LEU A 144 -1.77 -15.33 8.83
CA LEU A 144 -1.58 -14.24 7.87
C LEU A 144 -2.92 -13.60 7.49
N SER A 145 -3.92 -14.39 7.12
CA SER A 145 -5.25 -13.87 6.74
C SER A 145 -5.87 -13.06 7.88
N ARG A 146 -5.82 -13.57 9.12
CA ARG A 146 -6.31 -12.83 10.30
C ARG A 146 -5.53 -11.54 10.54
N THR A 147 -4.21 -11.58 10.36
CA THR A 147 -3.37 -10.38 10.51
C THR A 147 -3.75 -9.34 9.48
N ILE A 148 -4.03 -9.73 8.23
CA ILE A 148 -4.49 -8.82 7.18
C ILE A 148 -5.86 -8.25 7.53
N GLU A 149 -6.81 -9.09 7.95
CA GLU A 149 -8.15 -8.66 8.37
C GLU A 149 -8.10 -7.65 9.54
N ASN A 150 -7.16 -7.81 10.48
CA ASN A 150 -6.94 -6.86 11.58
C ASN A 150 -6.49 -5.46 11.11
N PHE A 151 -5.98 -5.33 9.88
CA PHE A 151 -5.62 -4.04 9.29
C PHE A 151 -6.83 -3.34 8.65
N GLY A 152 -7.84 -4.11 8.20
CA GLY A 152 -9.21 -3.68 7.91
C GLY A 152 -9.39 -2.30 7.25
N THR A 153 -10.47 -1.62 7.64
CA THR A 153 -10.80 -0.24 7.23
C THR A 153 -9.88 0.83 7.84
N ALA A 154 -8.91 0.41 8.66
CA ALA A 154 -7.96 1.30 9.34
C ALA A 154 -6.81 1.74 8.42
N CYS A 155 -6.59 1.02 7.31
CA CYS A 155 -5.56 1.34 6.32
C CYS A 155 -6.19 1.56 4.95
N ASP A 156 -5.68 2.54 4.21
CA ASP A 156 -6.06 2.78 2.80
C ASP A 156 -5.35 1.80 1.86
N ARG A 157 -4.29 1.13 2.35
CA ARG A 157 -3.50 0.14 1.62
C ARG A 157 -2.68 -0.71 2.59
N VAL A 158 -2.52 -2.00 2.30
CA VAL A 158 -1.67 -2.91 3.09
C VAL A 158 -0.60 -3.52 2.20
N PHE A 159 0.65 -3.51 2.67
CA PHE A 159 1.79 -4.15 2.03
C PHE A 159 2.13 -5.42 2.82
N VAL A 160 2.18 -6.55 2.14
CA VAL A 160 2.57 -7.83 2.74
C VAL A 160 3.87 -8.27 2.08
N LEU A 161 4.95 -8.32 2.86
CA LEU A 161 6.28 -8.69 2.37
C LEU A 161 6.70 -10.04 2.94
N SER A 162 7.27 -10.89 2.08
CA SER A 162 7.79 -12.20 2.48
C SER A 162 9.05 -12.59 1.73
N ASP A 163 9.94 -13.31 2.39
CA ASP A 163 11.09 -13.95 1.72
C ASP A 163 10.67 -15.25 0.99
N VAL A 164 9.44 -15.70 1.24
CA VAL A 164 8.81 -16.85 0.59
C VAL A 164 8.16 -16.40 -0.72
N PRO A 165 8.40 -17.13 -1.84
CA PRO A 165 7.80 -16.79 -3.12
C PRO A 165 6.27 -16.69 -3.09
N LEU A 166 5.72 -15.67 -3.74
CA LEU A 166 4.29 -15.31 -3.79
C LEU A 166 3.40 -16.50 -4.15
N ARG A 167 3.84 -17.34 -5.10
CA ARG A 167 3.12 -18.55 -5.54
C ARG A 167 2.76 -19.51 -4.39
N GLN A 168 3.42 -19.42 -3.24
CA GLN A 168 3.19 -20.31 -2.10
C GLN A 168 2.13 -19.80 -1.12
N TRP A 169 1.85 -18.50 -1.11
CA TRP A 169 1.02 -17.86 -0.08
C TRP A 169 0.01 -16.82 -0.60
N ARG A 170 0.12 -16.37 -1.86
CA ARG A 170 -0.76 -15.35 -2.44
C ARG A 170 -2.25 -15.71 -2.34
N GLY A 171 -2.60 -16.97 -2.58
CA GLY A 171 -3.98 -17.44 -2.47
C GLY A 171 -4.56 -17.36 -1.04
N MET A 172 -3.71 -17.26 -0.01
CA MET A 172 -4.15 -17.06 1.38
C MET A 172 -4.60 -15.61 1.64
N VAL A 173 -4.06 -14.67 0.89
CA VAL A 173 -4.43 -13.24 0.96
C VAL A 173 -5.68 -12.95 0.15
N GLU A 174 -5.79 -13.56 -1.04
CA GLU A 174 -6.94 -13.37 -1.93
C GLU A 174 -8.27 -13.83 -1.30
N GLY A 175 -8.22 -14.71 -0.28
CA GLY A 175 -9.39 -15.11 0.51
C GLY A 175 -9.66 -14.29 1.77
N SER A 176 -8.87 -13.25 2.07
CA SER A 176 -9.05 -12.41 3.27
C SER A 176 -10.12 -11.35 3.03
N ALA A 177 -11.04 -11.16 3.98
CA ALA A 177 -12.12 -10.18 3.87
C ALA A 177 -11.64 -8.78 4.26
N ILE A 178 -10.84 -8.14 3.39
CA ILE A 178 -10.32 -6.78 3.60
C ILE A 178 -10.80 -5.83 2.50
N ASP A 179 -11.38 -4.71 2.90
CA ASP A 179 -11.94 -3.68 2.01
C ASP A 179 -10.91 -2.67 1.49
N CYS A 180 -9.61 -2.97 1.58
CA CYS A 180 -8.54 -2.12 1.05
C CYS A 180 -7.53 -2.89 0.18
N PRO A 181 -6.86 -2.22 -0.77
CA PRO A 181 -5.88 -2.89 -1.63
C PRO A 181 -4.73 -3.51 -0.85
N VAL A 182 -4.50 -4.80 -1.08
CA VAL A 182 -3.35 -5.54 -0.54
C VAL A 182 -2.29 -5.73 -1.63
N ILE A 183 -1.08 -5.25 -1.36
CA ILE A 183 0.08 -5.37 -2.23
C ILE A 183 1.02 -6.43 -1.66
N CYS A 184 1.06 -7.58 -2.31
CA CYS A 184 1.95 -8.69 -1.93
C CYS A 184 3.28 -8.58 -2.69
N LEU A 185 4.39 -8.62 -1.96
CA LEU A 185 5.74 -8.62 -2.54
C LEU A 185 6.56 -9.76 -1.94
N ASP A 186 7.37 -10.39 -2.78
CA ASP A 186 8.42 -11.29 -2.35
C ASP A 186 9.81 -10.81 -2.80
N ALA A 187 10.86 -11.43 -2.28
CA ALA A 187 12.23 -11.12 -2.69
C ALA A 187 12.48 -11.32 -4.21
N GLU A 188 11.76 -12.25 -4.88
CA GLU A 188 11.89 -12.53 -6.32
C GLU A 188 11.27 -11.41 -7.18
N SER A 189 10.24 -10.75 -6.67
CA SER A 189 9.48 -9.66 -7.30
C SER A 189 10.21 -8.32 -7.19
N VAL A 190 11.08 -8.19 -6.19
CA VAL A 190 11.85 -6.98 -5.89
C VAL A 190 13.19 -6.93 -6.65
N VAL A 191 13.66 -8.06 -7.22
CA VAL A 191 14.91 -8.10 -8.00
C VAL A 191 14.90 -7.01 -9.07
N PRO A 192 15.95 -6.17 -9.15
CA PRO A 192 15.91 -4.95 -9.94
C PRO A 192 15.58 -5.23 -11.41
N ILE A 193 14.61 -4.47 -11.92
CA ILE A 193 14.15 -4.44 -13.31
C ILE A 193 15.32 -4.43 -14.32
N ARG A 194 16.50 -3.91 -13.93
CA ARG A 194 17.74 -3.94 -14.72
C ARG A 194 18.18 -5.33 -15.20
N LYS A 195 17.98 -6.42 -14.43
CA LYS A 195 18.39 -7.77 -14.89
C LYS A 195 17.39 -8.44 -15.85
N LYS A 196 16.10 -8.06 -15.82
CA LYS A 196 15.09 -8.62 -16.74
C LYS A 196 15.25 -8.11 -18.18
N VAL A 197 15.76 -6.90 -18.38
CA VAL A 197 16.02 -6.34 -19.72
C VAL A 197 17.22 -7.01 -20.39
N SER A 198 18.28 -7.29 -19.63
CA SER A 198 19.52 -7.88 -20.19
C SER A 198 19.35 -9.33 -20.66
N LEU A 199 18.48 -10.13 -20.00
CA LEU A 199 18.16 -11.49 -20.45
C LEU A 199 17.30 -11.55 -21.72
N ARG A 200 16.49 -10.51 -22.00
CA ARG A 200 15.68 -10.45 -23.23
C ARG A 200 16.52 -10.02 -24.45
N LEU A 201 17.53 -9.20 -24.26
CA LEU A 201 18.43 -8.79 -25.34
C LEU A 201 19.40 -9.90 -25.75
N ALA A 202 19.85 -10.75 -24.82
CA ALA A 202 20.72 -11.88 -25.13
C ALA A 202 20.02 -13.05 -25.86
N GLY A 203 18.69 -13.09 -25.87
CA GLY A 203 17.90 -14.16 -26.53
C GLY A 203 17.46 -13.84 -27.96
N ALA A 204 17.73 -12.63 -28.48
CA ALA A 204 17.22 -12.16 -29.76
C ALA A 204 18.23 -12.23 -30.93
N GLU A 205 19.47 -12.65 -30.70
CA GLU A 205 20.54 -12.68 -31.73
C GLU A 205 20.99 -14.09 -32.16
N SER A 206 20.09 -15.08 -32.30
CA SER A 206 20.48 -16.39 -32.88
C SER A 206 19.54 -17.00 -33.93
N LEU A 207 18.67 -16.20 -34.56
CA LEU A 207 17.86 -16.67 -35.69
C LEU A 207 18.00 -15.74 -36.89
N GLY A 208 18.97 -16.03 -37.78
CA GLY A 208 19.10 -15.27 -39.02
C GLY A 208 20.31 -15.60 -39.86
N GLY A 209 20.40 -16.82 -40.39
CA GLY A 209 21.43 -17.20 -41.36
C GLY A 209 20.98 -18.35 -42.27
N LYS A 210 19.90 -18.15 -43.03
CA LYS A 210 19.56 -19.04 -44.16
C LYS A 210 20.43 -18.67 -45.36
N THR A 211 21.31 -19.57 -45.78
CA THR A 211 21.93 -19.56 -47.12
C THR A 211 20.89 -19.90 -48.19
N PRO A 212 20.78 -19.14 -49.30
CA PRO A 212 19.96 -19.55 -50.43
C PRO A 212 20.71 -20.55 -51.31
N THR A 213 20.12 -21.71 -51.50
CA THR A 213 20.45 -22.67 -52.57
C THR A 213 20.14 -22.02 -53.92
N SER A 214 21.13 -21.86 -54.79
CA SER A 214 20.91 -21.62 -56.22
C SER A 214 21.39 -22.81 -57.03
N LEU A 215 20.55 -23.19 -57.97
CA LEU A 215 20.64 -24.33 -58.88
C LEU A 215 21.83 -24.25 -59.83
N ILE A 216 22.26 -25.45 -60.20
CA ILE A 216 23.25 -25.86 -61.21
C ILE A 216 22.80 -25.39 -62.62
N PRO A 217 23.72 -25.30 -63.59
CA PRO A 217 23.78 -26.35 -64.60
C PRO A 217 25.15 -27.03 -64.74
#